data_AF-A0A8S3AAN7-F1
#
_entry.id   AF-A0A8S3AAN7-F1
#
_cell.length_a   1.000
_cell.length_b   1.000
_cell.length_c   1.000
_cell.angle_alpha   90.00
_cell.angle_beta   90.00
_cell.angle_gamma   90.00
#
_symmetry.space_group_name_H-M   'P 1'
#
loop_
_entity.id
_entity.type
_entity.pdbx_description
1 polymer ?
#
loop_
_entity_poly.entity_id
_entity_poly.type
_entity_poly.pdbx_seq_one_letter_code
_entity_poly.pdbx_strand_id
1 'polypeptide(L)' 'MTSKFWSLSMFTKPPDRDVDCQPSASDMGYHNDYRVKICTIADEDYLYTIH' A
#
# COMPACT_ATOMS: atom_id res chain seq x y z
N MET A 1 -3.36 12.77 3.28
CA MET A 1 -2.63 11.64 3.89
C MET A 1 -1.43 12.15 4.66
N THR A 2 -0.98 11.40 5.67
CA THR A 2 0.18 11.77 6.51
C THR A 2 1.50 11.46 5.79
N SER A 3 2.60 12.06 6.23
CA SER A 3 3.93 11.71 5.70
C SER A 3 4.29 10.24 5.92
N LYS A 4 3.88 9.68 7.07
CA LYS A 4 4.06 8.27 7.43
C LYS A 4 3.38 7.31 6.45
N PHE A 5 2.17 7.66 6.00
CA PHE A 5 1.44 6.85 5.02
C PHE A 5 2.29 6.63 3.76
N TRP A 6 2.85 7.70 3.20
CA TRP A 6 3.63 7.62 1.97
C TRP A 6 4.99 6.95 2.15
N SER A 7 5.62 7.13 3.31
CA SER A 7 6.95 6.57 3.57
C SER A 7 6.95 5.11 4.01
N LEU A 8 5.83 4.62 4.57
CA LEU A 8 5.75 3.28 5.17
C LEU A 8 4.81 2.31 4.43
N SER A 9 3.98 2.80 3.51
CA SER A 9 3.14 1.95 2.65
C SER A 9 3.97 1.29 1.55
N MET A 10 3.46 0.16 1.05
CA MET A 10 4.06 -0.56 -0.07
C MET A 10 3.14 -0.41 -1.27
N PHE A 11 3.62 0.30 -2.29
CA PHE A 11 2.90 0.52 -3.55
C PHE A 11 3.42 -0.36 -4.69
N THR A 12 4.67 -0.83 -4.60
CA THR A 12 5.29 -1.68 -5.62
C THR A 12 5.82 -2.96 -4.98
N LYS A 13 5.90 -4.04 -5.78
CA LYS A 13 6.48 -5.29 -5.30
C LYS A 13 8.00 -5.11 -5.12
N PRO A 14 8.55 -5.33 -3.92
CA PRO A 14 9.99 -5.28 -3.69
C PRO A 14 10.70 -6.44 -4.42
N PRO A 15 11.92 -6.23 -4.97
CA PRO A 15 12.67 -7.27 -5.68
C PRO A 15 13.42 -8.23 -4.76
N ASP A 16 13.63 -7.87 -3.49
CA ASP A 16 14.48 -8.56 -2.53
C ASP A 16 13.74 -9.61 -1.68
N ARG A 17 12.42 -9.69 -1.77
CA ARG A 17 11.61 -10.58 -0.94
C ARG A 17 10.26 -10.94 -1.57
N ASP A 18 9.75 -12.12 -1.22
CA ASP A 18 8.38 -12.51 -1.53
C ASP A 18 7.38 -11.87 -0.58
N VAL A 19 6.32 -11.30 -1.15
CA VAL A 19 5.25 -10.64 -0.43
C VAL A 19 3.91 -11.04 -1.04
N ASP A 20 2.88 -11.11 -0.21
CA ASP A 20 1.51 -11.22 -0.68
C ASP A 20 1.05 -9.87 -1.26
N CYS A 21 0.70 -9.88 -2.54
CA CYS A 21 0.31 -8.70 -3.31
C CYS A 21 -1.19 -8.39 -3.25
N GLN A 22 -1.98 -9.15 -2.50
CA GLN A 22 -3.41 -8.85 -2.36
C GLN A 22 -3.59 -7.44 -1.75
N PRO A 23 -4.35 -6.54 -2.41
CA PRO A 23 -4.59 -5.20 -1.92
C PRO A 23 -5.21 -5.22 -0.53
N SER A 24 -4.63 -4.45 0.40
CA SER A 24 -5.12 -4.35 1.77
C SER A 24 -4.76 -3.00 2.38
N ALA A 25 -5.65 -2.49 3.22
CA ALA A 25 -5.45 -1.30 4.02
C ALA A 25 -5.39 -1.70 5.50
N SER A 26 -4.49 -1.09 6.26
CA SER A 26 -4.29 -1.40 7.67
C SER A 26 -4.11 -0.14 8.49
N ASP A 27 -4.84 -0.08 9.60
CA ASP A 27 -4.62 0.88 10.67
C ASP A 27 -3.73 0.23 11.73
N MET A 28 -2.57 0.82 11.99
CA MET A 28 -1.63 0.32 12.98
C MET A 28 -1.98 0.77 14.41
N GLY A 29 -3.03 1.57 14.59
CA GLY A 29 -3.58 1.99 15.88
C GLY A 29 -2.75 3.02 16.66
N TYR A 30 -1.58 3.42 16.14
CA TYR A 30 -0.66 4.34 16.80
C TYR A 30 -0.34 5.57 15.94
N HIS A 31 -0.37 6.75 16.55
CA HIS A 31 0.16 8.00 15.98
C HIS A 31 -0.22 8.30 14.51
N ASN A 32 -1.48 8.04 14.13
CA ASN A 32 -2.00 8.25 12.78
C ASN A 32 -1.21 7.50 11.69
N ASP A 33 -0.82 6.25 12.00
CA ASP A 33 -0.09 5.36 11.09
C ASP A 33 -1.06 4.45 10.34
N TYR A 34 -1.48 4.93 9.18
CA TYR A 34 -2.29 4.20 8.22
C TYR A 34 -1.41 3.77 7.06
N ARG A 35 -1.60 2.54 6.58
CA ARG A 35 -0.77 1.98 5.51
C ARG A 35 -1.60 1.19 4.52
N VAL A 36 -1.10 1.14 3.30
CA VAL A 36 -1.61 0.26 2.25
C VAL A 36 -0.50 -0.68 1.80
N LYS A 37 -0.88 -1.94 1.55
CA LYS A 37 -0.04 -2.94 0.92
C LYS A 37 -0.71 -3.33 -0.40
N ILE A 38 -0.17 -2.85 -1.50
CA ILE A 38 -0.66 -3.12 -2.85
C ILE A 38 0.54 -3.20 -3.80
N CYS A 39 0.51 -4.15 -4.73
CA CYS A 39 1.49 -4.21 -5.81
C CYS A 39 0.87 -3.55 -7.06
N THR A 40 0.87 -2.22 -7.12
CA THR A 40 0.14 -1.48 -8.16
C THR A 40 0.66 -1.75 -9.56
N ILE A 41 -0.27 -1.94 -10.49
CA ILE A 41 -0.02 -1.94 -11.93
C ILE A 41 -0.71 -0.70 -12.51
N ALA A 42 -0.12 -0.08 -13.53
CA ALA A 42 -0.69 1.12 -14.17
C ALA A 42 -1.81 0.75 -15.14
N ASP A 43 -2.97 0.34 -14.59
CA ASP A 43 -4.18 0.01 -15.34
C ASP A 43 -5.45 0.57 -14.65
N GLU A 44 -6.60 0.36 -15.29
CA GLU A 44 -7.89 0.86 -14.81
C GLU A 44 -8.37 0.12 -13.54
N ASP A 45 -8.15 -1.19 -13.44
CA ASP A 45 -8.61 -2.00 -12.30
C ASP A 45 -7.91 -1.59 -11.01
N TYR A 46 -6.60 -1.36 -11.08
CA TYR A 46 -5.83 -0.84 -9.95
C TYR A 46 -6.17 0.62 -9.63
N LEU A 47 -6.56 1.42 -10.62
CA LEU A 47 -7.06 2.77 -10.37
C LEU A 47 -8.34 2.71 -9.51
N TYR A 48 -9.32 1.90 -9.87
CA TYR A 48 -10.53 1.72 -9.05
C TYR A 48 -10.23 1.17 -7.66
N THR A 49 -9.24 0.28 -7.53
CA THR A 49 -8.87 -0.33 -6.25
C THR A 49 -8.24 0.67 -5.27
N ILE A 50 -7.61 1.74 -5.76
CA ILE A 50 -6.88 2.73 -4.94
C ILE A 50 -7.77 3.89 -4.47
N HIS A 51 -8.87 4.17 -5.18
CA HIS A 51 -9.79 5.28 -4.91
C HIS A 51 -10.56 5.14 -3.60
#